data_AF-A0A557SWK3-F1
#
_entry.id   AF-A0A557SWK3-F1
#
_cell.length_a   1.000
_cell.length_b   1.000
_cell.length_c   1.000
_cell.angle_alpha   90.00
_cell.angle_beta   90.00
_cell.angle_gamma   90.00
#
_symmetry.space_group_name_H-M   'P 1'
#
loop_
_entity.id
_entity.type
_entity.pdbx_description
1 polymer ?
#
loop_
_entity_poly.entity_id
_entity_poly.type
_entity_poly.pdbx_seq_one_letter_code
_entity_poly.pdbx_strand_id
1 'polypeptide(L)'
;MLSNQTLKAQSNDARRLPMQEVFSTSVLATNFTAPHEIIYGPDDVLWLTERIGKDITRVDPETEEKLNSIPVPKCTCGSWPRWSHEFGI
;
A
#
# COMPACT_ATOMS: atom_id res chain seq x y z
N MET A 1 -43.81 25.91 43.87
CA MET A 1 -43.98 26.32 42.45
C MET A 1 -42.65 26.90 42.00
N LEU A 2 -41.91 26.46 40.99
CA LEU A 2 -41.98 25.36 40.03
C LEU A 2 -40.52 24.97 39.74
N SER A 3 -40.26 23.67 39.63
CA SER A 3 -39.00 23.07 39.23
C SER A 3 -38.78 23.22 37.73
N ASN A 4 -37.59 23.65 37.31
CA ASN A 4 -37.12 23.50 35.92
C ASN A 4 -35.64 23.10 35.95
N GLN A 5 -35.39 21.79 35.91
CA GLN A 5 -34.08 21.27 35.51
C GLN A 5 -34.27 20.53 34.19
N THR A 6 -33.73 21.15 33.16
CA THR A 6 -33.67 20.72 31.76
C THR A 6 -33.24 19.26 31.65
N LEU A 7 -34.06 18.44 30.99
CA LEU A 7 -33.73 17.08 30.63
C LEU A 7 -32.43 17.10 29.81
N LYS A 8 -31.35 16.54 30.37
CA LYS A 8 -30.11 16.35 29.62
C LYS A 8 -30.42 15.40 28.48
N ALA A 9 -30.15 15.85 27.24
CA ALA A 9 -30.08 14.97 26.09
C ALA A 9 -29.16 13.81 26.47
N GLN A 10 -29.75 12.62 26.57
CA GLN A 10 -29.05 11.38 26.78
C GLN A 10 -28.24 11.18 25.50
N SER A 11 -26.97 11.61 25.51
CA SER A 11 -26.12 11.45 24.36
C SER A 11 -26.05 9.95 24.11
N ASN A 12 -26.45 9.55 22.91
CA ASN A 12 -26.14 8.23 22.38
C ASN A 12 -24.64 8.18 22.07
N ASP A 13 -23.83 8.48 23.08
CA ASP A 13 -22.39 8.36 23.04
C ASP A 13 -22.09 6.88 23.22
N ALA A 14 -22.33 6.15 22.14
CA ALA A 14 -21.81 4.82 21.93
C ALA A 14 -20.29 4.93 21.96
N ARG A 15 -19.75 4.96 23.19
CA ARG A 15 -18.38 4.74 23.61
C ARG A 15 -17.38 4.73 22.45
N ARG A 16 -17.01 5.91 21.97
CA ARG A 16 -15.82 6.07 21.13
C ARG A 16 -14.63 5.61 21.97
N LEU A 17 -14.09 4.43 21.69
CA LEU A 17 -12.89 3.97 22.36
C LEU A 17 -11.78 4.99 22.10
N PRO A 18 -11.01 5.42 23.13
CA PRO A 18 -9.90 6.34 22.96
C PRO A 18 -8.79 5.61 22.20
N MET A 19 -8.83 5.62 20.88
CA MET A 19 -7.94 4.79 20.06
C MET A 19 -7.29 5.52 18.89
N GLN A 20 -7.41 6.85 18.81
CA GLN A 20 -6.90 7.61 17.66
C GLN A 20 -6.06 8.84 18.00
N GLU A 21 -5.72 9.06 19.27
CA GLU A 21 -4.87 10.19 19.68
C GLU A 21 -3.37 9.81 19.83
N VAL A 22 -3.00 8.57 19.51
CA VAL A 22 -1.66 8.00 19.83
C VAL A 22 -0.77 7.78 18.60
N PHE A 23 -1.22 8.10 17.39
CA PHE A 23 -0.40 7.97 16.19
C PHE A 23 -0.59 9.17 15.26
N SER A 24 0.52 9.63 14.68
CA SER A 24 0.55 10.62 13.61
C SER A 24 0.71 9.89 12.28
N THR A 25 0.11 10.42 11.22
CA THR A 25 0.20 9.86 9.86
C THR A 25 0.71 10.93 8.90
N SER A 26 1.65 10.58 8.03
CA SER A 26 2.10 11.42 6.92
C SER A 26 1.98 10.66 5.59
N VAL A 27 2.01 11.40 4.48
CA VAL A 27 2.09 10.82 3.15
C VAL A 27 3.56 10.57 2.84
N LEU A 28 3.94 9.31 2.72
CA LEU A 28 5.32 8.90 2.49
C LEU A 28 5.71 8.95 1.01
N ALA A 29 4.81 8.52 0.11
CA ALA A 29 5.04 8.58 -1.34
C ALA A 29 3.71 8.57 -2.11
N THR A 30 3.73 9.04 -3.36
CA THR A 30 2.55 9.13 -4.24
C THR A 30 2.88 8.65 -5.68
N ASN A 31 1.91 8.73 -6.59
CA ASN A 31 2.07 8.39 -8.02
C ASN A 31 2.40 6.90 -8.30
N PHE A 32 1.71 6.00 -7.62
CA PHE A 32 1.74 4.56 -7.90
C PHE A 32 0.65 4.14 -8.89
N THR A 33 0.89 3.07 -9.64
CA THR A 33 -0.01 2.54 -10.67
C THR A 33 -0.72 1.28 -10.17
N ALA A 34 -1.82 1.50 -9.44
CA ALA A 34 -2.58 0.47 -8.73
C ALA A 34 -1.71 -0.37 -7.79
N PRO A 35 -1.22 0.24 -6.68
CA PRO A 35 -0.43 -0.47 -5.68
C PRO A 35 -1.26 -1.60 -5.06
N HIS A 36 -0.65 -2.77 -4.89
CA HIS A 36 -1.38 -3.98 -4.49
C HIS A 36 -0.91 -4.56 -3.16
N GLU A 37 0.38 -4.77 -2.99
CA GLU A 37 0.97 -5.36 -1.79
C GLU A 37 2.20 -4.56 -1.35
N ILE A 38 2.43 -4.47 -0.04
CA ILE A 38 3.58 -3.79 0.57
C ILE A 38 4.21 -4.69 1.64
N ILE A 39 5.54 -4.77 1.66
CA ILE A 39 6.31 -5.42 2.72
C ILE A 39 7.48 -4.53 3.16
N TYR A 40 7.91 -4.66 4.41
CA TYR A 40 9.16 -4.08 4.87
C TYR A 40 10.30 -5.05 4.59
N GLY A 41 11.31 -4.62 3.82
CA GLY A 41 12.41 -5.45 3.36
C GLY A 41 13.53 -5.60 4.39
N PRO A 42 14.43 -6.58 4.21
CA PRO A 42 15.64 -6.74 5.03
C PRO A 42 16.71 -5.67 4.75
N ASP A 43 16.49 -4.81 3.77
CA ASP A 43 17.31 -3.70 3.33
C ASP A 43 16.77 -2.34 3.81
N ASP A 44 15.94 -2.35 4.86
CA ASP A 44 15.34 -1.19 5.54
C ASP A 44 14.44 -0.29 4.67
N VAL A 45 14.02 -0.77 3.50
CA VAL A 45 13.09 -0.07 2.60
C VAL A 45 11.75 -0.79 2.46
N LEU A 46 10.72 -0.04 2.05
CA LEU A 46 9.42 -0.60 1.69
C LEU A 46 9.45 -1.13 0.25
N TRP A 47 8.97 -2.36 0.06
CA TRP A 47 8.80 -2.99 -1.24
C TRP A 47 7.31 -3.06 -1.58
N LEU A 48 6.94 -2.55 -2.75
CA LEU A 48 5.56 -2.43 -3.19
C LEU A 48 5.38 -3.08 -4.57
N THR A 49 4.28 -3.81 -4.78
CA THR A 49 3.90 -4.28 -6.12
C THR A 49 2.88 -3.36 -6.78
N GLU A 50 3.11 -2.96 -8.03
CA GLU A 50 2.20 -2.13 -8.83
C GLU A 50 1.50 -2.98 -9.90
N ARG A 51 0.23 -3.34 -9.67
CA ARG A 51 -0.47 -4.34 -10.48
C ARG A 51 -0.66 -3.90 -11.94
N ILE A 52 -0.98 -2.62 -12.15
CA ILE A 52 -1.17 -2.08 -13.50
C ILE A 52 0.16 -1.57 -14.07
N GLY A 53 1.02 -0.99 -13.21
CA GLY A 53 2.36 -0.53 -13.61
C GLY A 53 3.25 -1.65 -14.12
N LYS A 54 3.06 -2.87 -13.59
CA LYS A 54 3.94 -4.04 -13.82
C LYS A 54 5.35 -3.78 -13.29
N ASP A 55 5.42 -3.16 -12.12
CA ASP A 55 6.67 -2.81 -11.45
C ASP A 55 6.65 -3.27 -10.00
N ILE A 56 7.84 -3.53 -9.47
CA ILE A 56 8.10 -3.63 -8.04
C ILE A 56 8.85 -2.37 -7.64
N THR A 57 8.21 -1.52 -6.85
CA THR A 57 8.74 -0.20 -6.47
C THR A 57 9.30 -0.23 -5.06
N ARG A 58 10.48 0.36 -4.87
CA ARG A 58 11.09 0.55 -3.55
C ARG A 58 10.88 1.99 -3.07
N VAL A 59 10.63 2.16 -1.77
CA VAL A 59 10.45 3.46 -1.14
C VAL A 59 11.22 3.49 0.17
N ASP A 60 12.02 4.52 0.37
CA ASP A 60 12.76 4.74 1.61
C ASP A 60 11.86 5.46 2.62
N PRO A 61 11.57 4.85 3.79
CA PRO A 61 10.72 5.45 4.81
C PRO A 61 11.40 6.54 5.64
N GLU A 62 12.72 6.63 5.65
CA GLU A 62 13.45 7.68 6.38
C GLU A 62 13.54 8.98 5.57
N THR A 63 13.78 8.85 4.26
CA THR A 63 13.92 10.00 3.35
C THR A 63 12.61 10.39 2.66
N GLU A 64 11.58 9.55 2.77
CA GLU A 64 10.29 9.71 2.07
C GLU A 64 10.44 9.71 0.53
N GLU A 65 11.51 9.09 0.02
CA GLU A 65 11.80 9.05 -1.42
C GLU A 65 11.39 7.73 -2.08
N LYS A 66 10.74 7.82 -3.24
CA LYS A 66 10.59 6.68 -4.16
C LYS A 66 11.95 6.40 -4.80
N LEU A 67 12.49 5.23 -4.53
CA LEU A 67 13.75 4.74 -5.07
C LEU A 67 13.52 4.13 -6.48
N ASN A 68 14.36 3.16 -6.83
CA ASN A 68 14.28 2.45 -8.10
C ASN A 68 13.07 1.51 -8.17
N SER A 69 12.56 1.31 -9.39
CA SER A 69 11.52 0.33 -9.70
C SER A 69 12.10 -0.79 -10.56
N ILE A 70 11.67 -2.03 -10.29
CA ILE A 70 12.09 -3.23 -11.00
C ILE A 70 10.92 -3.68 -11.87
N PRO A 71 11.07 -3.70 -13.21
CA PRO A 71 9.98 -4.11 -14.08
C PRO A 71 9.72 -5.61 -13.94
N VAL A 72 8.44 -5.94 -13.79
CA VAL A 72 7.97 -7.33 -13.86
C VAL A 72 8.09 -7.78 -15.32
N PRO A 73 8.84 -8.86 -15.61
CA PRO A 73 9.02 -9.32 -16.97
C PRO A 73 7.67 -9.57 -17.66
N LYS A 74 7.53 -9.04 -18.87
CA LYS A 74 6.39 -9.39 -19.71
C LYS A 74 6.51 -10.89 -20.02
N CYS A 75 5.44 -11.64 -19.79
CA CYS A 75 5.37 -13.02 -20.24
C CYS A 75 5.55 -13.07 -21.76
N THR A 76 6.71 -13.51 -22.23
CA THR A 76 6.99 -13.76 -23.64
C THR A 76 6.52 -15.16 -24.00
N CYS A 77 5.22 -15.40 -23.95
CA CYS A 77 4.66 -16.59 -24.59
C CYS A 77 4.83 -16.41 -26.12
N GLY A 78 5.84 -17.07 -26.70
CA GLY A 78 6.08 -17.07 -28.15
C GLY A 78 7.54 -16.90 -28.58
N SER A 79 8.46 -16.49 -27.71
CA SER A 79 9.89 -16.64 -28.00
C SER A 79 10.30 -18.05 -27.62
N TRP A 80 9.96 -19.01 -28.48
CA TRP A 80 10.59 -20.32 -28.41
C TRP A 80 12.11 -20.10 -28.40
N PRO A 81 12.86 -20.72 -27.47
CA PRO A 81 14.30 -20.65 -27.51
C PRO A 81 14.78 -21.17 -28.87
N ARG A 82 15.80 -20.53 -29.48
CA ARG A 82 16.34 -20.86 -30.82
C ARG A 82 16.67 -22.35 -31.03
N TRP A 83 16.80 -23.12 -29.95
CA TRP A 83 16.98 -24.57 -29.92
C TRP A 83 15.73 -25.40 -30.30
N SER A 84 14.54 -24.81 -30.41
CA SER A 84 13.29 -25.53 -30.73
C SER A 84 13.18 -25.99 -32.19
N HIS A 85 14.06 -25.53 -33.09
CA HIS A 85 14.13 -26.04 -34.47
C HIS A 85 15.01 -27.28 -34.59
N GLU A 86 15.76 -27.66 -33.55
CA GLU A 86 16.71 -28.78 -33.61
C GLU A 86 16.10 -30.11 -33.16
N PHE A 87 15.01 -30.05 -32.38
CA PHE A 87 14.23 -31.23 -32.01
C PHE A 87 12.77 -31.01 -32.43
N GLY A 88 12.51 -31.30 -33.70
CA GLY A 88 11.15 -31.35 -34.23
C GLY A 88 10.31 -32.37 -33.48
N ILE A 89 9.28 -31.87 -32.79
CA ILE A 89 8.07 -32.59 -32.45
C ILE A 89 6.87 -31.82 -33.00
#